data_AF-A0A9D7NPT7-F1
#
_entry.id   AF-A0A9D7NPT7-F1
#
_cell.length_a   1.000
_cell.length_b   1.000
_cell.length_c   1.000
_cell.angle_alpha   90.00
_cell.angle_beta   90.00
_cell.angle_gamma   90.00
#
_symmetry.space_group_name_H-M   'P 1'
#
loop_
_entity.id
_entity.type
_entity.pdbx_description
1 polymer ?
#
loop_
_entity_poly.entity_id
_entity_poly.type
_entity_poly.pdbx_seq_one_letter_code
_entity_poly.pdbx_strand_id
1 'polypeptide(L)'
;MREYKSTRAEYRQSIEDALFDYFTGDSAVTSYRSAMQRAMSDAFLSAYEVAYTDGGAELPLDEDALEWLAARQDAELSHIKELFATLKDMRAQYRAKEITTADVKAEIERRRDGYSATLDSVYVTGKMFAQANKMVTWQYGETEHCDTCASLNGKRHRAKWFISRDYIPRKPGAAMDCGGYRCQCSLLDDKGKEITL
;
A
#
# COMPACT_ATOMS: atom_id res chain seq x y z
N MET A 1 -14.23 -0.09 -7.77
CA MET A 1 -14.08 -1.29 -6.88
C MET A 1 -13.84 -2.66 -7.56
N ARG A 2 -14.56 -3.09 -8.61
CA ARG A 2 -14.28 -4.39 -9.30
C ARG A 2 -12.89 -4.43 -9.92
N GLU A 3 -12.49 -3.31 -10.53
CA GLU A 3 -11.20 -3.11 -11.19
C GLU A 3 -10.05 -3.21 -10.19
N TYR A 4 -10.11 -2.49 -9.07
CA TYR A 4 -9.11 -2.58 -8.00
C TYR A 4 -8.90 -4.01 -7.49
N LYS A 5 -9.98 -4.79 -7.33
CA LYS A 5 -9.86 -6.20 -6.90
C LYS A 5 -9.07 -7.05 -7.91
N SER A 6 -9.23 -6.78 -9.21
CA SER A 6 -8.45 -7.45 -10.27
C SER A 6 -6.99 -7.07 -10.18
N THR A 7 -6.69 -5.76 -10.17
CA THR A 7 -5.32 -5.23 -10.02
C THR A 7 -4.61 -5.83 -8.81
N ARG A 8 -5.30 -5.89 -7.67
CA ARG A 8 -4.76 -6.47 -6.44
C ARG A 8 -4.48 -7.97 -6.56
N ALA A 9 -5.35 -8.73 -7.23
CA ALA A 9 -5.16 -10.17 -7.44
C ALA A 9 -3.99 -10.45 -8.39
N GLU A 10 -3.91 -9.71 -9.49
CA GLU A 10 -2.81 -9.80 -10.47
C GLU A 10 -1.46 -9.43 -9.85
N TYR A 11 -1.43 -8.37 -9.05
CA TYR A 11 -0.21 -7.98 -8.33
C TYR A 11 0.25 -9.05 -7.35
N ARG A 12 -0.69 -9.64 -6.59
CA ARG A 12 -0.41 -10.76 -5.68
C ARG A 12 0.23 -11.93 -6.40
N GLN A 13 -0.37 -12.36 -7.51
CA GLN A 13 0.15 -13.45 -8.33
C GLN A 13 1.57 -13.11 -8.84
N SER A 14 1.76 -11.90 -9.35
CA SER A 14 3.05 -11.46 -9.87
C SER A 14 4.17 -11.46 -8.81
N ILE A 15 3.83 -11.13 -7.55
CA ILE A 15 4.78 -11.23 -6.43
C ILE A 15 5.11 -12.69 -6.13
N GLU A 16 4.08 -13.54 -6.04
CA GLU A 16 4.27 -14.98 -5.79
C GLU A 16 5.16 -15.62 -6.85
N ASP A 17 4.87 -15.36 -8.12
CA ASP A 17 5.63 -15.90 -9.26
C ASP A 17 7.09 -15.42 -9.22
N ALA A 18 7.31 -14.11 -9.07
CA ALA A 18 8.67 -13.55 -9.03
C ALA A 18 9.51 -14.12 -7.87
N LEU A 19 8.91 -14.32 -6.69
CA LEU A 19 9.60 -14.88 -5.53
C LEU A 19 9.81 -16.38 -5.67
N PHE A 20 8.78 -17.12 -6.11
CA PHE A 20 8.89 -18.57 -6.33
C PHE A 20 9.96 -18.89 -7.38
N ASP A 21 9.95 -18.17 -8.49
CA ASP A 21 10.95 -18.30 -9.55
C ASP A 21 12.34 -17.92 -9.08
N TYR A 22 12.47 -16.96 -8.16
CA TYR A 22 13.75 -16.63 -7.55
C TYR A 22 14.31 -17.80 -6.73
N PHE A 23 13.48 -18.43 -5.90
CA PHE A 23 13.91 -19.57 -5.08
C PHE A 23 14.26 -20.80 -5.91
N THR A 24 13.49 -21.07 -6.96
CA THR A 24 13.56 -22.33 -7.73
C THR A 24 14.38 -22.23 -9.00
N GLY A 25 14.40 -21.08 -9.68
CA GLY A 25 15.08 -20.90 -10.95
C GLY A 25 16.56 -20.55 -10.82
N ASP A 26 17.27 -20.58 -11.95
CA ASP A 26 18.71 -20.36 -12.06
C ASP A 26 19.11 -19.03 -12.72
N SER A 27 18.15 -18.18 -13.03
CA SER A 27 18.43 -16.87 -13.64
C SER A 27 19.12 -15.92 -12.64
N ALA A 28 19.70 -14.85 -13.18
CA ALA A 28 20.26 -13.78 -12.38
C ALA A 28 19.17 -13.13 -11.49
N VAL A 29 19.53 -12.78 -10.25
CA VAL A 29 18.63 -12.09 -9.29
C VAL A 29 17.97 -10.84 -9.88
N THR A 30 18.67 -10.16 -10.79
CA THR A 30 18.18 -8.99 -11.49
C THR A 30 16.92 -9.28 -12.30
N SER A 31 16.74 -10.48 -12.86
CA SER A 31 15.56 -10.84 -13.65
C SER A 31 14.29 -10.83 -12.78
N TYR A 32 14.32 -11.57 -11.67
CA TYR A 32 13.18 -11.69 -10.74
C TYR A 32 12.86 -10.37 -10.06
N ARG A 33 13.91 -9.64 -9.65
CA ARG A 33 13.75 -8.30 -9.08
C ARG A 33 13.08 -7.35 -10.06
N SER A 34 13.54 -7.30 -11.32
CA SER A 34 12.94 -6.45 -12.34
C SER A 34 11.50 -6.85 -12.66
N ALA A 35 11.16 -8.15 -12.62
CA ALA A 35 9.78 -8.60 -12.79
C ALA A 35 8.88 -8.06 -11.67
N MET A 36 9.29 -8.20 -10.41
CA MET A 36 8.54 -7.68 -9.26
C MET A 36 8.45 -6.14 -9.27
N GLN A 37 9.51 -5.44 -9.67
CA GLN A 37 9.52 -3.98 -9.78
C GLN A 37 8.53 -3.47 -10.83
N ARG A 38 8.47 -4.11 -12.01
CA ARG A 38 7.47 -3.77 -13.04
C ARG A 38 6.05 -4.00 -12.54
N ALA A 39 5.79 -5.19 -11.98
CA ALA A 39 4.47 -5.51 -11.42
C ALA A 39 4.03 -4.51 -10.35
N MET A 40 4.96 -4.04 -9.50
CA MET A 40 4.69 -3.01 -8.50
C MET A 40 4.34 -1.67 -9.15
N SER A 41 5.17 -1.19 -10.09
CA SER A 41 4.92 0.10 -10.76
C SER A 41 3.58 0.13 -11.47
N ASP A 42 3.25 -0.93 -12.22
CA ASP A 42 1.99 -1.06 -12.96
C ASP A 42 0.79 -1.12 -12.00
N ALA A 43 0.89 -1.92 -10.93
CA ALA A 43 -0.17 -2.06 -9.94
C ALA A 43 -0.40 -0.76 -9.16
N PHE A 44 0.66 -0.05 -8.78
CA PHE A 44 0.54 1.21 -8.03
C PHE A 44 -0.16 2.28 -8.84
N LEU A 45 0.24 2.47 -10.09
CA LEU A 45 -0.41 3.43 -10.98
C LEU A 45 -1.89 3.07 -11.19
N SER A 46 -2.16 1.82 -11.57
CA SER A 46 -3.52 1.34 -11.81
C SER A 46 -4.41 1.48 -10.57
N ALA A 47 -3.93 1.05 -9.40
CA ALA A 47 -4.68 1.18 -8.15
C ALA A 47 -4.94 2.65 -7.79
N TYR A 48 -3.97 3.53 -8.00
CA TYR A 48 -4.11 4.94 -7.71
C TYR A 48 -5.12 5.63 -8.64
N GLU A 49 -5.06 5.38 -9.95
CA GLU A 49 -6.00 5.95 -10.93
C GLU A 49 -7.44 5.48 -10.69
N VAL A 50 -7.62 4.17 -10.43
CA VAL A 50 -8.93 3.62 -10.06
C VAL A 50 -9.43 4.25 -8.76
N ALA A 51 -8.56 4.46 -7.78
CA ALA A 51 -8.95 5.10 -6.52
C ALA A 51 -9.31 6.58 -6.71
N TYR A 52 -8.55 7.29 -7.53
CA TYR A 52 -8.73 8.71 -7.80
C TYR A 52 -10.09 8.95 -8.49
N THR A 53 -10.44 8.09 -9.45
CA THR A 53 -11.75 8.11 -10.10
C THR A 53 -12.89 7.62 -9.19
N ASP A 54 -12.69 6.53 -8.44
CA ASP A 54 -13.64 6.06 -7.41
C ASP A 54 -13.90 7.13 -6.31
N GLY A 55 -12.93 8.04 -6.09
CA GLY A 55 -13.03 9.18 -5.18
C GLY A 55 -13.76 10.40 -5.77
N GLY A 56 -14.08 10.37 -7.06
CA GLY A 56 -14.86 11.38 -7.77
C GLY A 56 -14.05 12.46 -8.48
N ALA A 57 -12.74 12.26 -8.69
CA ALA A 57 -11.92 13.12 -9.54
C ALA A 57 -11.80 12.52 -10.96
N GLU A 58 -11.35 13.34 -11.91
CA GLU A 58 -11.16 12.95 -13.32
C GLU A 58 -9.67 12.84 -13.65
N LEU A 59 -9.32 11.91 -14.54
CA LEU A 59 -7.96 11.81 -15.09
C LEU A 59 -7.72 12.93 -16.13
N PRO A 60 -6.45 13.36 -16.35
CA PRO A 60 -5.22 12.84 -15.76
C PRO A 60 -5.05 13.24 -14.27
N LEU A 61 -4.16 12.52 -13.58
CA LEU A 61 -3.76 12.89 -12.21
C LEU A 61 -3.17 14.30 -12.17
N ASP A 62 -3.47 15.04 -11.10
CA ASP A 62 -2.83 16.34 -10.87
C ASP A 62 -1.38 16.22 -10.41
N GLU A 63 -0.66 17.34 -10.38
CA GLU A 63 0.76 17.40 -10.04
C GLU A 63 1.05 16.88 -8.63
N ASP A 64 0.25 17.28 -7.61
CA ASP A 64 0.42 16.81 -6.23
C ASP A 64 0.26 15.28 -6.13
N ALA A 65 -0.72 14.73 -6.84
CA ALA A 65 -0.99 13.30 -6.89
C ALA A 65 0.15 12.52 -7.58
N LEU A 66 0.67 13.03 -8.69
CA LEU A 66 1.80 12.43 -9.41
C LEU A 66 3.07 12.46 -8.56
N GLU A 67 3.38 13.59 -7.91
CA GLU A 67 4.53 13.71 -7.02
C GLU A 67 4.46 12.71 -5.87
N TRP A 68 3.29 12.60 -5.22
CA TRP A 68 3.10 11.63 -4.14
C TRP A 68 3.27 10.19 -4.62
N LEU A 69 2.66 9.84 -5.76
CA LEU A 69 2.72 8.49 -6.33
C LEU A 69 4.16 8.12 -6.71
N ALA A 70 4.89 9.02 -7.36
CA ALA A 70 6.29 8.83 -7.73
C ALA A 70 7.17 8.59 -6.50
N ALA A 71 7.05 9.43 -5.47
CA ALA A 71 7.78 9.24 -4.22
C ALA A 71 7.46 7.90 -3.55
N ARG A 72 6.19 7.48 -3.59
CA ARG A 72 5.76 6.19 -3.03
C ARG A 72 6.29 5.00 -3.83
N GLN A 73 6.34 5.09 -5.15
CA GLN A 73 6.94 4.07 -6.02
C GLN A 73 8.45 3.97 -5.78
N ASP A 74 9.17 5.08 -5.66
CA ASP A 74 10.62 5.08 -5.42
C ASP A 74 11.00 4.41 -4.09
N ALA A 75 10.23 4.68 -3.04
CA ALA A 75 10.38 3.99 -1.75
C ALA A 75 10.18 2.47 -1.91
N GLU A 76 9.13 2.06 -2.62
CA GLU A 76 8.83 0.64 -2.81
C GLU A 76 9.88 -0.07 -3.68
N LEU A 77 10.39 0.59 -4.73
CA LEU A 77 11.49 0.07 -5.54
C LEU A 77 12.74 -0.20 -4.71
N SER A 78 13.00 0.63 -3.69
CA SER A 78 14.11 0.47 -2.75
C SER A 78 13.89 -0.73 -1.83
N HIS A 79 12.69 -0.87 -1.25
CA HIS A 79 12.33 -2.04 -0.44
C HIS A 79 12.38 -3.36 -1.22
N ILE A 80 11.98 -3.36 -2.49
CA ILE A 80 12.11 -4.55 -3.34
C ILE A 80 13.59 -4.91 -3.55
N LYS A 81 14.48 -3.94 -3.73
CA LYS A 81 15.93 -4.22 -3.84
C LYS A 81 16.47 -4.85 -2.56
N GLU A 82 16.10 -4.29 -1.41
CA GLU A 82 16.50 -4.79 -0.08
C GLU A 82 15.95 -6.21 0.17
N LEU A 83 14.69 -6.46 -0.18
CA LEU A 83 14.07 -7.78 -0.07
C LEU A 83 14.93 -8.86 -0.71
N PHE A 84 15.31 -8.70 -1.98
CA PHE A 84 16.12 -9.70 -2.68
C PHE A 84 17.52 -9.85 -2.10
N ALA A 85 18.06 -8.83 -1.42
CA ALA A 85 19.29 -8.98 -0.66
C ALA A 85 19.05 -9.85 0.59
N THR A 86 17.96 -9.62 1.32
CA THR A 86 17.62 -10.41 2.52
C THR A 86 17.25 -11.86 2.22
N LEU A 87 16.63 -12.14 1.06
CA LEU A 87 16.25 -13.51 0.67
C LEU A 87 17.43 -14.36 0.18
N LYS A 88 18.62 -13.78 0.00
CA LYS A 88 19.79 -14.48 -0.53
C LYS A 88 20.21 -15.68 0.35
N ASP A 89 20.26 -15.47 1.66
CA ASP A 89 20.64 -16.53 2.61
C ASP A 89 19.59 -17.64 2.63
N MET A 90 18.31 -17.26 2.68
CA MET A 90 17.21 -18.22 2.65
C MET A 90 17.21 -19.07 1.37
N ARG A 91 17.54 -18.46 0.21
CA ARG A 91 17.69 -19.21 -1.05
C ARG A 91 18.86 -20.20 -1.00
N ALA A 92 19.97 -19.82 -0.38
CA ALA A 92 21.11 -20.72 -0.20
C ALA A 92 20.74 -21.92 0.67
N GLN A 93 20.08 -21.68 1.81
CA GLN A 93 19.56 -22.72 2.71
C GLN A 93 18.57 -23.65 2.00
N TYR A 94 17.67 -23.09 1.19
CA TYR A 94 16.71 -23.88 0.41
C TYR A 94 17.41 -24.80 -0.60
N ARG A 95 18.41 -24.29 -1.32
CA ARG A 95 19.20 -25.09 -2.28
C ARG A 95 20.06 -26.16 -1.60
N ALA A 96 20.54 -25.87 -0.40
CA ALA A 96 21.23 -26.84 0.45
C ALA A 96 20.29 -27.87 1.10
N LYS A 97 18.96 -27.72 0.91
CA LYS A 97 17.91 -28.54 1.54
C LYS A 97 17.89 -28.45 3.07
N GLU A 98 18.38 -27.34 3.62
CA GLU A 98 18.37 -27.05 5.06
C GLU A 98 17.00 -26.54 5.53
N ILE A 99 16.25 -25.91 4.61
CA ILE A 99 14.86 -25.53 4.81
C ILE A 99 13.97 -26.17 3.75
N THR A 100 12.68 -26.28 4.05
CA THR A 100 11.71 -26.97 3.23
C THR A 100 11.01 -26.04 2.23
N THR A 101 10.33 -26.61 1.25
CA THR A 101 9.41 -25.86 0.38
C THR A 101 8.28 -25.19 1.16
N ALA A 102 7.88 -25.74 2.31
CA ALA A 102 6.86 -25.12 3.15
C ALA A 102 7.37 -23.81 3.79
N ASP A 103 8.64 -23.78 4.23
CA ASP A 103 9.27 -22.57 4.78
C ASP A 103 9.36 -21.47 3.73
N VAL A 104 9.77 -21.82 2.51
CA VAL A 104 9.81 -20.89 1.37
C VAL A 104 8.42 -20.37 1.04
N LYS A 105 7.40 -21.22 0.98
CA LYS A 105 6.02 -20.80 0.74
C LYS A 105 5.51 -19.84 1.81
N ALA A 106 5.77 -20.13 3.08
CA ALA A 106 5.36 -19.25 4.18
C ALA A 106 6.00 -17.86 4.07
N GLU A 107 7.28 -17.78 3.69
CA GLU A 107 7.94 -16.48 3.46
C GLU A 107 7.35 -15.76 2.25
N ILE A 108 7.09 -16.46 1.13
CA ILE A 108 6.44 -15.88 -0.06
C ILE A 108 5.08 -15.29 0.31
N GLU A 109 4.24 -16.05 1.02
CA GLU A 109 2.91 -15.60 1.47
C GLU A 109 3.01 -14.36 2.34
N ARG A 110 3.94 -14.35 3.30
CA ARG A 110 4.18 -13.21 4.18
C ARG A 110 4.59 -11.97 3.39
N ARG A 111 5.49 -12.10 2.40
CA ARG A 111 5.91 -10.98 1.56
C ARG A 111 4.78 -10.50 0.68
N ARG A 112 4.11 -11.39 -0.04
CA ARG A 112 2.93 -11.07 -0.85
C ARG A 112 1.90 -10.29 -0.06
N ASP A 113 1.57 -10.73 1.16
CA ASP A 113 0.55 -10.07 1.97
C ASP A 113 1.01 -8.68 2.45
N GLY A 114 2.29 -8.51 2.79
CA GLY A 114 2.87 -7.21 3.10
C GLY A 114 2.80 -6.23 1.93
N TYR A 115 3.26 -6.63 0.74
CA TYR A 115 3.19 -5.80 -0.47
C TYR A 115 1.74 -5.53 -0.91
N SER A 116 0.83 -6.48 -0.70
CA SER A 116 -0.60 -6.26 -0.97
C SER A 116 -1.20 -5.19 -0.04
N ALA A 117 -0.82 -5.18 1.24
CA ALA A 117 -1.27 -4.18 2.20
C ALA A 117 -0.72 -2.79 1.83
N THR A 118 0.49 -2.73 1.28
CA THR A 118 1.01 -1.50 0.68
C THR A 118 0.14 -1.03 -0.51
N LEU A 119 -0.28 -1.93 -1.40
CA LEU A 119 -1.18 -1.55 -2.50
C LEU A 119 -2.53 -1.03 -1.99
N ASP A 120 -3.07 -1.64 -0.93
CA ASP A 120 -4.28 -1.15 -0.24
C ASP A 120 -4.08 0.29 0.28
N SER A 121 -2.89 0.58 0.81
CA SER A 121 -2.48 1.92 1.26
C SER A 121 -2.43 2.96 0.13
N VAL A 122 -1.95 2.56 -1.06
CA VAL A 122 -1.94 3.38 -2.29
C VAL A 122 -3.37 3.69 -2.74
N TYR A 123 -4.25 2.67 -2.80
CA TYR A 123 -5.65 2.85 -3.19
C TYR A 123 -6.38 3.81 -2.26
N VAL A 124 -6.32 3.61 -0.93
CA VAL A 124 -6.99 4.51 0.03
C VAL A 124 -6.46 5.95 -0.10
N THR A 125 -5.16 6.12 -0.33
CA THR A 125 -4.56 7.45 -0.50
C THR A 125 -5.06 8.13 -1.79
N GLY A 126 -5.09 7.42 -2.93
CA GLY A 126 -5.59 7.98 -4.19
C GLY A 126 -7.04 8.45 -4.10
N LYS A 127 -7.88 7.70 -3.40
CA LYS A 127 -9.28 8.08 -3.15
C LYS A 127 -9.42 9.35 -2.30
N MET A 128 -8.50 9.54 -1.37
CA MET A 128 -8.44 10.73 -0.54
C MET A 128 -7.92 11.95 -1.31
N PHE A 129 -6.94 11.75 -2.21
CA PHE A 129 -6.45 12.80 -3.11
C PHE A 129 -7.53 13.35 -4.04
N ALA A 130 -8.42 12.50 -4.54
CA ALA A 130 -9.59 12.93 -5.33
C ALA A 130 -10.48 13.94 -4.59
N GLN A 131 -10.36 13.98 -3.26
CA GLN A 131 -11.13 14.85 -2.37
C GLN A 131 -10.22 15.79 -1.57
N ALA A 132 -8.97 16.01 -2.01
CA ALA A 132 -7.93 16.75 -1.29
C ALA A 132 -8.38 18.14 -0.82
N ASN A 133 -9.21 18.82 -1.61
CA ASN A 133 -9.69 20.17 -1.31
C ASN A 133 -10.91 20.23 -0.40
N LYS A 134 -11.61 19.11 -0.16
CA LYS A 134 -12.77 19.07 0.73
C LYS A 134 -12.33 19.27 2.18
N MET A 135 -13.13 20.03 2.91
CA MET A 135 -12.99 20.09 4.36
C MET A 135 -13.57 18.82 4.97
N VAL A 136 -12.82 18.23 5.89
CA VAL A 136 -13.21 17.01 6.58
C VAL A 136 -12.88 17.11 8.07
N THR A 137 -13.64 16.38 8.86
CA THR A 137 -13.47 16.28 10.31
C THR A 137 -13.12 14.85 10.66
N TRP A 138 -12.09 14.68 11.50
CA TRP A 138 -11.75 13.38 12.06
C TRP A 138 -12.81 12.92 13.04
N GLN A 139 -13.25 11.68 12.90
CA GLN A 139 -14.18 11.05 13.82
C GLN A 139 -13.65 9.71 14.30
N TYR A 140 -13.83 9.45 15.58
CA TYR A 140 -13.65 8.13 16.16
C TYR A 140 -14.65 7.10 15.61
N GLY A 141 -14.19 5.85 15.55
CA GLY A 141 -15.06 4.67 15.46
C GLY A 141 -15.10 3.93 16.79
N GLU A 142 -15.76 2.78 16.82
CA GLU A 142 -15.99 2.00 18.05
C GLU A 142 -14.81 1.07 18.37
N THR A 143 -13.68 1.66 18.75
CA THR A 143 -12.46 0.91 19.13
C THR A 143 -11.61 1.71 20.12
N GLU A 144 -10.57 1.09 20.66
CA GLU A 144 -9.54 1.81 21.41
C GLU A 144 -8.74 2.74 20.48
N HIS A 145 -8.36 3.91 20.99
CA HIS A 145 -7.68 4.95 20.20
C HIS A 145 -6.30 5.24 20.76
N CYS A 146 -5.31 5.33 19.87
CA CYS A 146 -3.99 5.82 20.23
C CYS A 146 -3.98 7.34 20.46
N ASP A 147 -2.91 7.84 21.07
CA ASP A 147 -2.75 9.26 21.40
C ASP A 147 -2.86 10.17 20.18
N THR A 148 -2.26 9.79 19.04
CA THR A 148 -2.44 10.54 17.80
C THR A 148 -3.90 10.61 17.38
N CYS A 149 -4.64 9.50 17.37
CA CYS A 149 -6.07 9.50 17.05
C CYS A 149 -6.85 10.41 18.01
N ALA A 150 -6.49 10.42 19.30
CA ALA A 150 -7.11 11.28 20.30
C ALA A 150 -6.85 12.77 20.08
N SER A 151 -5.64 13.12 19.65
CA SER A 151 -5.31 14.50 19.29
C SER A 151 -6.05 14.99 18.04
N LEU A 152 -6.39 14.07 17.13
CA LEU A 152 -7.03 14.37 15.85
C LEU A 152 -8.55 14.41 15.95
N ASN A 153 -9.18 13.71 16.90
CA ASN A 153 -10.64 13.64 16.98
C ASN A 153 -11.31 15.02 17.07
N GLY A 154 -12.30 15.25 16.21
CA GLY A 154 -13.00 16.52 16.07
C GLY A 154 -12.20 17.62 15.36
N LYS A 155 -10.93 17.40 14.99
CA LYS A 155 -10.15 18.37 14.22
C LYS A 155 -10.66 18.43 12.79
N ARG A 156 -10.81 19.66 12.30
CA ARG A 156 -11.33 19.96 10.97
C ARG A 156 -10.26 20.62 10.11
N HIS A 157 -9.88 19.97 9.03
CA HIS A 157 -8.90 20.46 8.05
C HIS A 157 -9.31 20.07 6.63
N ARG A 158 -8.63 20.63 5.62
CA ARG A 158 -8.74 20.08 4.25
C ARG A 158 -8.15 18.67 4.24
N ALA A 159 -8.69 17.78 3.41
CA ALA A 159 -8.12 16.44 3.25
C ALA A 159 -6.62 16.46 2.91
N LYS A 160 -6.17 17.42 2.08
CA LYS A 160 -4.73 17.65 1.77
C LYS A 160 -3.85 17.81 3.03
N TRP A 161 -4.38 18.42 4.10
CA TRP A 161 -3.62 18.58 5.35
C TRP A 161 -3.34 17.25 6.04
N PHE A 162 -4.31 16.33 6.02
CA PHE A 162 -4.18 14.98 6.55
C PHE A 162 -3.29 14.12 5.66
N ILE A 163 -3.45 14.21 4.33
CA ILE A 163 -2.59 13.51 3.35
C ILE A 163 -1.12 13.87 3.54
N SER A 164 -0.80 15.17 3.62
CA SER A 164 0.60 15.64 3.77
C SER A 164 1.27 15.23 5.08
N ARG A 165 0.49 14.80 6.08
CA ARG A 165 0.98 14.26 7.36
C ARG A 165 0.88 12.74 7.44
N ASP A 166 0.41 12.10 6.37
CA ASP A 166 0.08 10.69 6.35
C ASP A 166 -0.87 10.25 7.47
N TYR A 167 -1.78 11.15 7.87
CA TYR A 167 -2.85 10.89 8.83
C TYR A 167 -4.10 10.42 8.10
N ILE A 168 -4.03 9.21 7.57
CA ILE A 168 -5.13 8.60 6.81
C ILE A 168 -5.70 7.44 7.65
N PRO A 169 -6.94 7.55 8.18
CA PRO A 169 -7.54 6.48 8.96
C PRO A 169 -7.61 5.15 8.20
N ARG A 170 -7.33 4.04 8.88
CA ARG A 170 -7.33 2.65 8.33
C ARG A 170 -6.37 2.41 7.16
N LYS A 171 -5.51 3.36 6.81
CA LYS A 171 -4.41 3.15 5.87
C LYS A 171 -3.29 2.37 6.57
N PRO A 172 -2.90 1.18 6.10
CA PRO A 172 -1.75 0.47 6.64
C PRO A 172 -0.47 1.31 6.51
N GLY A 173 0.26 1.44 7.62
CA GLY A 173 1.53 2.18 7.68
C GLY A 173 1.38 3.70 7.81
N ALA A 174 0.18 4.21 8.09
CA ALA A 174 -0.05 5.63 8.31
C ALA A 174 0.74 6.18 9.53
N ALA A 175 1.11 7.45 9.51
CA ALA A 175 1.98 8.09 10.51
C ALA A 175 1.36 8.30 11.91
N MET A 176 0.19 7.72 12.19
CA MET A 176 -0.37 7.66 13.54
C MET A 176 0.35 6.60 14.37
N ASP A 177 0.33 6.72 15.70
CA ASP A 177 0.96 5.72 16.59
C ASP A 177 0.41 4.30 16.39
N CYS A 178 -0.85 4.17 15.98
CA CYS A 178 -1.46 2.88 15.66
C CYS A 178 -1.07 2.33 14.28
N GLY A 179 -0.33 3.07 13.46
CA GLY A 179 0.01 2.68 12.09
C GLY A 179 -1.20 2.56 11.15
N GLY A 180 -2.36 3.12 11.54
CA GLY A 180 -3.65 2.88 10.90
C GLY A 180 -4.19 1.45 11.08
N TYR A 181 -3.55 0.61 11.89
CA TYR A 181 -3.95 -0.77 12.14
C TYR A 181 -5.08 -0.84 13.17
N ARG A 182 -6.16 -1.58 12.86
CA ARG A 182 -7.35 -1.79 13.72
C ARG A 182 -8.06 -0.51 14.23
N CYS A 183 -7.64 0.68 13.80
CA CYS A 183 -8.41 1.92 14.00
C CYS A 183 -9.70 1.83 13.17
N GLN A 184 -10.80 2.31 13.74
CA GLN A 184 -12.08 2.45 13.05
C GLN A 184 -12.43 3.92 12.77
N CYS A 185 -11.43 4.78 12.90
CA CYS A 185 -11.56 6.22 12.72
C CYS A 185 -11.85 6.54 11.25
N SER A 186 -12.49 7.68 11.01
CA SER A 186 -12.94 8.12 9.69
C SER A 186 -12.71 9.61 9.49
N LEU A 187 -12.74 10.04 8.23
CA LEU A 187 -12.79 11.45 7.85
C LEU A 187 -14.13 11.72 7.19
N LEU A 188 -14.92 12.58 7.82
CA LEU A 188 -16.26 12.94 7.34
C LEU A 188 -16.27 14.33 6.71
N ASP A 189 -16.95 14.48 5.59
CA ASP A 189 -17.27 15.80 5.03
C ASP A 189 -18.35 16.53 5.84
N ASP A 190 -18.67 17.77 5.46
CA ASP A 190 -19.67 18.59 6.14
C ASP A 190 -21.10 18.01 6.06
N LYS A 191 -21.34 17.00 5.22
CA LYS A 191 -22.62 16.26 5.13
C LYS A 191 -22.60 14.96 5.93
N GLY A 192 -21.53 14.69 6.68
CA GLY A 192 -21.32 13.46 7.42
C GLY A 192 -20.96 12.26 6.54
N LYS A 193 -20.62 12.48 5.26
CA LYS A 193 -20.21 11.41 4.36
C LYS A 193 -18.73 11.11 4.56
N GLU A 194 -18.42 9.84 4.78
CA GLU A 194 -17.04 9.36 4.86
C GLU A 194 -16.32 9.42 3.50
N ILE A 195 -15.07 9.90 3.51
CA ILE A 195 -14.26 10.06 2.29
C ILE A 195 -13.13 9.04 2.15
N THR A 196 -12.85 8.28 3.20
CA THR A 196 -11.71 7.34 3.29
C THR A 196 -12.02 5.91 2.83
N LEU A 197 -13.28 5.58 2.54
CA LEU A 197 -13.73 4.25 2.08
C LEU A 197 -14.50 4.30 0.78
#